data_AF-A0A5K0XFM2-F1
#
_entry.id   AF-A0A5K0XFM2-F1
#
_cell.length_a   1.000
_cell.length_b   1.000
_cell.length_c   1.000
_cell.angle_alpha   90.00
_cell.angle_beta   90.00
_cell.angle_gamma   90.00
#
_symmetry.space_group_name_H-M   'P 1'
#
loop_
_entity.id
_entity.type
_entity.pdbx_description
1 polymer ?
#
loop_
_entity_poly.entity_id
_entity_poly.type
_entity_poly.pdbx_seq_one_letter_code
_entity_poly.pdbx_strand_id
1 'polypeptide(L)' 'VGWDYGSTVEDVMTGCRIHSTGWNSVTCLPDPPAFLGAHGPAEEMGHR' A
#
# COMPACT_ATOMS: atom_id res chain seq x y z
N VAL A 1 2.61 14.76 -15.97
CA VAL A 1 3.48 15.16 -14.85
C VAL A 1 2.86 14.55 -13.59
N GLY A 2 3.43 13.47 -13.07
CA GLY A 2 2.67 12.49 -12.27
C GLY A 2 3.32 12.00 -10.98
N TRP A 3 4.38 12.64 -10.51
CA TRP A 3 5.00 12.31 -9.23
C TRP A 3 5.49 13.61 -8.60
N ASP A 4 4.90 13.99 -7.47
CA ASP A 4 5.31 15.16 -6.70
C ASP A 4 6.38 14.70 -5.71
N TYR A 5 7.56 14.38 -6.24
CA TYR A 5 8.64 13.77 -5.47
C TYR A 5 9.08 14.66 -4.31
N GLY A 6 9.04 14.11 -3.09
CA GLY A 6 9.53 14.78 -1.89
C GLY A 6 8.47 15.12 -0.85
N SER A 7 7.24 14.63 -1.03
CA SER A 7 6.18 14.73 -0.05
C SER A 7 5.91 13.36 0.59
N THR A 8 5.76 13.29 1.91
CA THR A 8 5.34 12.05 2.60
C THR A 8 3.93 11.60 2.23
N VAL A 9 3.15 12.46 1.56
CA VAL A 9 1.79 12.18 1.10
C VAL A 9 1.69 12.04 -0.43
N GLU A 10 2.82 11.94 -1.14
CA GLU A 10 2.85 11.90 -2.61
C GLU A 10 1.99 10.76 -3.19
N ASP A 11 2.02 9.57 -2.58
CA ASP A 11 1.25 8.40 -3.00
C ASP A 11 -0.26 8.65 -2.91
N VAL A 12 -0.70 9.31 -1.83
CA VAL A 12 -2.12 9.65 -1.61
C VAL A 12 -2.58 10.67 -2.63
N MET A 13 -1.80 11.74 -2.84
CA MET A 13 -2.14 12.80 -3.79
C MET A 13 -2.18 12.29 -5.24
N THR A 14 -1.25 11.40 -5.59
CA THR A 14 -1.22 10.75 -6.90
C THR A 14 -2.46 9.87 -7.10
N GLY A 15 -2.83 9.07 -6.10
CA GLY A 15 -4.07 8.29 -6.09
C GLY A 15 -5.32 9.17 -6.31
N CYS A 16 -5.49 10.22 -5.51
CA CYS A 16 -6.60 11.16 -5.64
C CYS A 16 -6.71 11.75 -7.05
N ARG A 17 -5.57 12.10 -7.67
CA ARG A 17 -5.55 12.63 -9.03
C ARG A 17 -6.00 11.59 -10.05
N ILE A 18 -5.54 10.35 -9.92
CA ILE A 18 -5.98 9.24 -10.78
C ILE A 18 -7.51 9.02 -10.63
N HIS A 19 -8.03 8.96 -9.41
CA HIS A 19 -9.47 8.83 -9.17
C HIS A 19 -10.28 10.00 -9.74
N SER A 20 -9.78 11.24 -9.62
CA SER A 20 -10.44 12.42 -10.20
C SER A 20 -10.58 12.38 -11.73
N THR A 21 -9.77 11.55 -12.41
CA THR A 21 -9.86 11.32 -13.86
C THR A 21 -10.82 10.18 -14.24
N GLY A 22 -11.58 9.64 -13.27
CA GLY A 22 -12.61 8.64 -13.47
C GLY A 22 -12.15 7.18 -13.28
N TRP A 23 -10.89 6.96 -12.92
CA TRP A 23 -10.40 5.62 -12.58
C TRP A 23 -10.89 5.19 -11.20
N ASN A 24 -11.11 3.89 -11.02
CA ASN A 24 -11.53 3.31 -9.75
C ASN A 24 -10.53 2.24 -9.30
N SER A 25 -10.27 2.17 -8.00
CA SER A 25 -9.39 1.16 -7.39
C SER A 25 -10.21 -0.02 -6.88
N VAL A 26 -9.57 -1.19 -6.79
CA VAL A 26 -10.16 -2.41 -6.20
C VAL A 26 -9.24 -2.93 -5.11
N THR A 27 -9.81 -3.32 -3.98
CA THR A 27 -9.09 -3.97 -2.89
C THR A 27 -9.28 -5.49 -2.99
N CYS A 28 -8.19 -6.23 -3.18
CA CYS A 28 -8.18 -7.69 -3.18
C CYS A 28 -7.38 -8.18 -1.97
N LEU A 29 -8.01 -8.97 -1.10
CA LEU A 29 -7.41 -9.53 0.11
C LEU A 29 -7.37 -11.06 -0.01
N PRO A 30 -6.36 -11.63 -0.68
CA PRO A 30 -6.22 -13.07 -0.80
C PRO A 30 -5.85 -13.71 0.55
N ASP A 31 -6.30 -14.95 0.76
CA ASP A 31 -5.88 -15.81 1.87
C ASP A 31 -5.14 -17.03 1.28
N PRO A 32 -3.83 -17.19 1.52
CA PRO A 32 -2.97 -16.38 2.38
C PRO A 32 -2.57 -15.01 1.76
N PRO A 33 -2.07 -14.05 2.56
CA PRO A 33 -1.66 -12.74 2.06
C PRO A 33 -0.56 -12.84 0.99
N ALA A 34 -0.72 -12.14 -0.13
CA ALA A 34 0.26 -12.12 -1.22
C ALA A 34 1.53 -11.30 -0.89
N PHE A 35 1.44 -10.40 0.10
CA PHE A 35 2.55 -9.57 0.57
C PHE A 35 2.60 -9.62 2.10
N LEU A 36 3.72 -10.07 2.68
CA LEU A 36 3.85 -10.34 4.12
C LEU A 36 4.59 -9.23 4.91
N GLY A 37 5.14 -8.23 4.21
CA GLY A 37 6.03 -7.23 4.80
C GLY A 37 7.39 -7.81 5.20
N ALA A 38 8.45 -7.01 5.10
CA ALA A 38 9.81 -7.42 5.49
C ALA A 38 10.26 -6.71 6.79
N HIS A 39 9.33 -6.46 7.70
CA HIS A 39 9.68 -5.95 9.02
C HIS A 39 10.25 -7.11 9.84
N GLY A 40 11.31 -6.84 10.63
CA GLY A 40 12.18 -7.80 11.30
C GLY A 40 11.48 -8.94 12.06
N PRO A 41 12.23 -9.99 12.43
CA PRO A 41 11.70 -11.33 12.63
C PRO A 41 10.49 -11.37 13.56
N ALA A 42 9.39 -11.89 13.03
CA ALA A 42 8.14 -12.19 13.73
C ALA A 42 8.27 -13.38 14.71
N GLU A 43 9.43 -13.57 15.34
CA GLU A 43 9.79 -14.79 16.08
C GLU A 43 9.61 -14.65 17.60
N GLU A 44 8.70 -13.80 18.07
CA GLU A 44 8.41 -13.69 19.53
C GLU A 44 6.91 -13.68 19.88
N MET A 45 6.02 -14.19 19.02
CA MET A 45 4.59 -14.27 19.36
C MET A 45 3.89 -15.51 18.79
N GLY A 46 4.35 -16.71 19.17
CA GLY A 46 3.59 -17.93 18.89
C GLY A 46 4.29 -19.21 19.32
N HIS A 47 3.88 -19.73 20.48
CA HIS A 47 4.17 -21.08 21.00
C HIS A 47 5.57 -21.33 21.59
N ARG A 48 5.81 -20.73 22.77
CA ARG A 48 6.15 -21.46 24.01
C ARG A 48 5.40 -20.84 25.18
#